data_AF-A0AAI8CMG7-F1
#
_entry.id   AF-A0AAI8CMG7-F1
#
_cell.length_a   1.000
_cell.length_b   1.000
_cell.length_c   1.000
_cell.angle_alpha   90.00
_cell.angle_beta   90.00
_cell.angle_gamma   90.00
#
_symmetry.space_group_name_H-M   'P 1'
#
loop_
_entity.id
_entity.type
_entity.pdbx_description
1 polymer ?
#
loop_
_entity_poly.entity_id
_entity_poly.type
_entity_poly.pdbx_seq_one_letter_code
_entity_poly.pdbx_strand_id
1 'polypeptide(L)'
;MIYIKFFGDWKVYKDGNEFNSFKSKKALKLLFYLLLSSRSKVSIEELIRTFWSGYSSEYARKNLNTQLYYIRRDLGIPYKYLRNERDFVFIDHSYFQSDYNDFIKAIENADTRKVSEVYSGILLDGLEDDWIRKHRIKCQKLYEELLKMSSESRTEGYKGVSELIAKAKVLIEHQKITREKYFIPVELPKMECCKEIRVRKGDIIFDLSDKLLIILERGVKSFDDTVRGFAKRLGIDLSEINILTEEDVLNILSSFNSKTA
;
A
#
# COMPACT_ATOMS: atom_id res chain seq x y z
N MET A 1 -3.68 -16.41 17.01
CA MET A 1 -3.16 -15.19 16.33
C MET A 1 -2.11 -15.61 15.31
N ILE A 2 -2.24 -15.16 14.05
CA ILE A 2 -1.27 -15.45 12.99
C ILE A 2 -0.40 -14.22 12.76
N TYR A 3 0.91 -14.40 12.85
CA TYR A 3 1.89 -13.38 12.49
C TYR A 3 2.82 -13.93 11.40
N ILE A 4 3.14 -13.12 10.40
CA ILE A 4 4.04 -13.50 9.31
C ILE A 4 5.16 -12.49 9.23
N LYS A 5 6.39 -12.99 9.41
CA LYS A 5 7.61 -12.25 9.10
C LYS A 5 7.93 -12.47 7.63
N PHE A 6 7.97 -11.41 6.84
CA PHE A 6 8.26 -11.41 5.41
C PHE A 6 9.67 -10.92 5.10
N PHE A 7 10.27 -10.02 5.89
CA PHE A 7 11.58 -9.44 5.57
C PHE A 7 12.75 -10.26 6.13
N GLY A 8 13.76 -10.51 5.30
CA GLY A 8 14.89 -11.39 5.63
C GLY A 8 14.43 -12.85 5.72
N ASP A 9 14.87 -13.55 6.76
CA ASP A 9 14.43 -14.93 7.06
C ASP A 9 12.93 -14.93 7.41
N TRP A 10 12.11 -15.16 6.38
CA TRP A 10 10.67 -15.17 6.52
C TRP A 10 10.22 -16.35 7.38
N LYS A 11 9.20 -16.12 8.21
CA LYS A 11 8.67 -17.09 9.17
C LYS A 11 7.18 -16.90 9.34
N VAL A 12 6.47 -17.99 9.60
CA VAL A 12 5.07 -17.94 10.01
C VAL A 12 4.98 -18.32 11.47
N TYR A 13 4.20 -17.56 12.24
CA TYR A 13 3.94 -17.82 13.64
C TYR A 13 2.45 -18.03 13.85
N LYS A 14 2.12 -19.09 14.59
CA LYS A 14 0.77 -19.43 15.01
C LYS A 14 0.75 -19.44 16.54
N ASP A 15 -0.04 -18.54 17.10
CA ASP A 15 -0.19 -18.39 18.56
C ASP A 15 1.18 -18.17 19.24
N GLY A 16 2.03 -17.35 18.61
CA GLY A 16 3.38 -17.00 19.10
C GLY A 16 4.47 -18.03 18.79
N ASN A 17 4.12 -19.23 18.32
CA ASN A 17 5.09 -20.28 18.02
C ASN A 17 5.39 -20.35 16.52
N GLU A 18 6.66 -20.56 16.16
CA GLU A 18 7.05 -20.75 14.76
C GLU A 18 6.33 -21.98 14.18
N PHE A 19 5.68 -21.80 13.03
CA PHE A 19 4.91 -22.81 12.33
C PHE A 19 5.54 -23.09 10.97
N ASN A 20 6.04 -24.31 10.80
CA ASN A 20 6.71 -24.78 9.58
C ASN A 20 6.06 -26.04 8.97
N SER A 21 5.00 -26.56 9.58
CA SER A 21 4.35 -27.83 9.21
C SER A 21 3.27 -27.67 8.13
N PHE A 22 3.55 -26.88 7.10
CA PHE A 22 2.63 -26.69 5.96
C PHE A 22 2.56 -27.95 5.09
N LYS A 23 1.35 -28.43 4.80
CA LYS A 23 1.16 -29.57 3.89
C LYS A 23 1.56 -29.28 2.45
N SER A 24 1.56 -28.01 2.03
CA SER A 24 1.88 -27.62 0.67
C SER A 24 2.67 -26.32 0.64
N LYS A 25 3.85 -26.36 0.00
CA LYS A 25 4.63 -25.14 -0.31
C LYS A 25 3.84 -24.20 -1.24
N LYS A 26 3.04 -24.73 -2.17
CA LYS A 26 2.20 -23.91 -3.07
C LYS A 26 1.09 -23.19 -2.28
N ALA A 27 0.49 -23.85 -1.29
CA ALA A 27 -0.48 -23.23 -0.39
C ALA A 27 0.14 -22.07 0.41
N LEU A 28 1.36 -22.26 0.93
CA LEU A 28 2.09 -21.21 1.62
C LEU A 28 2.38 -20.01 0.71
N LYS A 29 2.92 -20.25 -0.50
CA LYS A 29 3.18 -19.18 -1.47
C LYS A 29 1.90 -18.45 -1.91
N LEU A 30 0.79 -19.18 -2.05
CA LEU A 30 -0.52 -18.59 -2.33
C LEU A 30 -0.96 -17.66 -1.18
N LEU A 31 -0.78 -18.06 0.08
CA LEU A 31 -1.06 -17.20 1.23
C LEU A 31 -0.21 -15.92 1.18
N PHE A 32 1.10 -16.04 0.94
CA PHE A 32 1.99 -14.89 0.82
C PHE A 32 1.56 -13.93 -0.29
N TYR A 33 1.19 -14.45 -1.45
CA TYR A 33 0.69 -13.63 -2.55
C TYR A 33 -0.59 -12.87 -2.16
N LEU A 34 -1.55 -13.55 -1.54
CA LEU A 34 -2.81 -12.93 -1.10
C LEU A 34 -2.55 -11.79 -0.10
N LEU A 35 -1.62 -11.99 0.83
CA LEU A 35 -1.27 -10.98 1.84
C LEU A 35 -0.51 -9.79 1.26
N LEU A 36 0.48 -10.05 0.40
CA LEU A 36 1.28 -8.99 -0.24
C LEU A 36 0.50 -8.19 -1.28
N SER A 37 -0.64 -8.71 -1.74
CA SER A 37 -1.53 -7.99 -2.66
C SER A 37 -2.21 -6.77 -2.03
N SER A 38 -2.26 -6.67 -0.70
CA SER A 38 -3.02 -5.65 0.05
C SER A 38 -4.50 -5.53 -0.33
N ARG A 39 -5.04 -6.47 -1.11
CA ARG A 39 -6.43 -6.51 -1.57
C ARG A 39 -7.20 -7.55 -0.78
N SER A 40 -8.39 -7.20 -0.31
CA SER A 40 -9.27 -8.16 0.37
C SER A 40 -9.98 -9.11 -0.60
N LYS A 41 -9.93 -8.83 -1.91
CA LYS A 41 -10.49 -9.65 -2.98
C LYS A 41 -9.46 -9.77 -4.11
N VAL A 42 -8.99 -10.98 -4.37
CA VAL A 42 -8.00 -11.26 -5.41
C VAL A 42 -8.64 -12.15 -6.47
N SER A 43 -8.52 -11.78 -7.74
CA SER A 43 -9.19 -12.48 -8.85
C SER A 43 -8.72 -13.93 -8.94
N ILE A 44 -9.67 -14.87 -9.12
CA ILE A 44 -9.32 -16.27 -9.39
C ILE A 44 -8.53 -16.40 -10.69
N GLU A 45 -8.88 -15.61 -11.71
CA GLU A 45 -8.15 -15.63 -12.99
C GLU A 45 -6.69 -15.21 -12.81
N GLU A 46 -6.45 -14.17 -12.01
CA GLU A 46 -5.10 -13.70 -11.66
C GLU A 46 -4.30 -14.77 -10.91
N LEU A 47 -4.93 -15.45 -9.94
CA LEU A 47 -4.30 -16.53 -9.18
C LEU A 47 -3.98 -17.73 -10.08
N ILE A 48 -4.89 -18.11 -10.98
CA ILE A 48 -4.69 -19.19 -11.95
C ILE A 48 -3.51 -18.89 -12.86
N ARG A 49 -3.48 -17.69 -13.45
CA ARG A 49 -2.39 -17.24 -14.31
C ARG A 49 -1.03 -17.22 -13.59
N THR A 50 -1.02 -16.89 -12.31
CA THR A 50 0.21 -16.78 -11.51
C THR A 50 0.75 -18.15 -11.05
N PHE A 51 -0.11 -19.06 -10.59
CA PHE A 51 0.31 -20.29 -9.91
C PHE A 51 0.12 -21.59 -10.72
N TRP A 52 -0.64 -21.51 -11.82
CA TRP A 52 -0.99 -22.63 -12.69
C TRP A 52 -0.95 -22.21 -14.18
N SER A 53 0.04 -21.41 -14.56
CA SER A 53 0.31 -21.14 -15.98
C SER A 53 0.49 -22.46 -16.75
N GLY A 54 -0.16 -22.57 -17.91
CA GLY A 54 -0.10 -23.77 -18.75
C GLY A 54 -1.05 -24.91 -18.37
N TYR A 55 -1.89 -24.76 -17.34
CA TYR A 55 -2.92 -25.75 -16.99
C TYR A 55 -4.31 -25.30 -17.45
N SER A 56 -5.24 -26.26 -17.61
CA SER A 56 -6.64 -25.94 -17.89
C SER A 56 -7.29 -25.19 -16.72
N SER A 57 -8.23 -24.30 -17.03
CA SER A 57 -8.96 -23.52 -16.03
C SER A 57 -9.69 -24.40 -15.01
N GLU A 58 -10.24 -25.54 -15.44
CA GLU A 58 -10.92 -26.49 -14.56
C GLU A 58 -9.96 -27.13 -13.56
N TYR A 59 -8.80 -27.62 -14.02
CA TYR A 59 -7.77 -28.19 -13.16
C TYR A 59 -7.27 -27.15 -12.15
N ALA A 60 -6.98 -25.94 -12.63
CA ALA A 60 -6.46 -24.87 -11.79
C ALA A 60 -7.46 -24.45 -10.70
N ARG A 61 -8.76 -24.33 -11.02
CA ARG A 61 -9.83 -24.03 -10.04
C ARG A 61 -9.94 -25.10 -8.97
N LYS A 62 -9.95 -26.38 -9.35
CA LYS A 62 -10.00 -27.51 -8.40
C LYS A 62 -8.77 -27.53 -7.49
N ASN A 63 -7.60 -27.24 -8.04
CA ASN A 63 -6.36 -27.19 -7.27
C ASN A 63 -6.33 -25.97 -6.32
N LEU A 64 -6.79 -24.80 -6.76
CA LEU A 64 -6.91 -23.60 -5.93
C LEU A 64 -7.73 -23.86 -4.66
N ASN A 65 -8.90 -24.49 -4.80
CA ASN A 65 -9.74 -24.87 -3.66
C ASN A 65 -9.00 -25.75 -2.65
N THR A 66 -8.20 -26.70 -3.16
CA THR A 66 -7.38 -27.60 -2.35
C THR A 66 -6.28 -26.82 -1.61
N GLN A 67 -5.60 -25.89 -2.28
CA GLN A 67 -4.58 -25.06 -1.63
C GLN A 67 -5.18 -24.17 -0.52
N LEU A 68 -6.32 -23.52 -0.78
CA LEU A 68 -7.03 -22.72 0.22
C LEU A 68 -7.49 -23.56 1.41
N TYR A 69 -7.92 -24.80 1.18
CA TYR A 69 -8.24 -25.74 2.25
C TYR A 69 -7.01 -26.06 3.11
N TYR A 70 -5.85 -26.32 2.49
CA TYR A 70 -4.61 -26.56 3.24
C TYR A 70 -4.21 -25.36 4.08
N ILE A 71 -4.28 -24.14 3.56
CA ILE A 71 -4.00 -22.92 4.34
C ILE A 71 -4.90 -22.86 5.57
N ARG A 72 -6.22 -22.99 5.39
CA ARG A 72 -7.18 -22.91 6.49
C ARG A 72 -6.93 -23.98 7.54
N ARG A 73 -6.73 -25.23 7.12
CA ARG A 73 -6.55 -26.35 8.01
C ARG A 73 -5.24 -26.23 8.81
N ASP A 74 -4.14 -25.93 8.14
CA ASP A 74 -2.81 -25.91 8.75
C ASP A 74 -2.69 -24.78 9.79
N LEU A 75 -3.19 -23.59 9.43
CA LEU A 75 -3.16 -22.42 10.30
C LEU A 75 -4.39 -22.30 11.23
N GLY A 76 -5.37 -23.20 11.10
CA GLY A 76 -6.61 -23.14 11.89
C GLY A 76 -7.46 -21.90 11.59
N ILE A 77 -7.44 -21.40 10.36
CA ILE A 77 -8.12 -20.17 9.96
C ILE A 77 -9.60 -20.47 9.68
N PRO A 78 -10.55 -19.81 10.38
CA PRO A 78 -11.97 -19.92 10.08
C PRO A 78 -12.29 -19.50 8.64
N TYR A 79 -13.24 -20.19 8.00
CA TYR A 79 -13.62 -19.95 6.60
C TYR A 79 -13.92 -18.47 6.32
N LYS A 80 -14.58 -17.75 7.23
CA LYS A 80 -14.92 -16.33 7.06
C LYS A 80 -13.73 -15.40 6.76
N TYR A 81 -12.53 -15.74 7.21
CA TYR A 81 -11.31 -14.93 7.02
C TYR A 81 -10.54 -15.30 5.75
N LEU A 82 -10.83 -16.45 5.12
CA LEU A 82 -10.23 -16.88 3.86
C LEU A 82 -11.23 -17.71 3.04
N ARG A 83 -11.97 -17.03 2.16
CA ARG A 83 -13.09 -17.61 1.39
C ARG A 83 -12.75 -17.75 -0.08
N ASN A 84 -13.25 -18.80 -0.69
CA ASN A 84 -13.29 -18.91 -2.14
C ASN A 84 -14.69 -18.55 -2.62
N GLU A 85 -14.80 -17.47 -3.38
CA GLU A 85 -16.04 -17.01 -4.01
C GLU A 85 -16.01 -17.36 -5.51
N ARG A 86 -17.06 -17.00 -6.27
CA ARG A 86 -17.17 -17.37 -7.70
C ARG A 86 -16.00 -16.87 -8.56
N ASP A 87 -15.61 -15.60 -8.35
CA ASP A 87 -14.68 -14.88 -9.22
C ASP A 87 -13.43 -14.38 -8.48
N PHE A 88 -13.41 -14.48 -7.16
CA PHE A 88 -12.29 -14.01 -6.33
C PHE A 88 -12.10 -14.87 -5.09
N VAL A 89 -10.88 -14.84 -4.57
CA VAL A 89 -10.56 -15.27 -3.22
C VAL A 89 -10.65 -14.06 -2.30
N PHE A 90 -11.47 -14.17 -1.25
CA PHE A 90 -11.54 -13.17 -0.20
C PHE A 90 -10.55 -13.49 0.92
N ILE A 91 -9.81 -12.49 1.36
CA ILE A 91 -8.93 -12.58 2.52
C ILE A 91 -9.17 -11.38 3.44
N ASP A 92 -9.38 -11.65 4.72
CA ASP A 92 -9.49 -10.62 5.75
C ASP A 92 -8.12 -10.39 6.38
N HIS A 93 -7.48 -9.29 5.97
CA HIS A 93 -6.15 -8.91 6.43
C HIS A 93 -6.10 -8.63 7.94
N SER A 94 -7.23 -8.34 8.60
CA SER A 94 -7.22 -8.12 10.06
C SER A 94 -6.89 -9.38 10.86
N TYR A 95 -7.06 -10.57 10.26
CA TYR A 95 -6.70 -11.85 10.87
C TYR A 95 -5.20 -12.18 10.79
N PHE A 96 -4.45 -11.43 9.96
CA PHE A 96 -3.04 -11.68 9.67
C PHE A 96 -2.21 -10.45 10.03
N GLN A 97 -1.40 -10.58 11.08
CA GLN A 97 -0.40 -9.57 11.40
C GLN A 97 0.89 -9.86 10.60
N SER A 98 1.64 -8.83 10.25
CA SER A 98 2.92 -9.00 9.57
C SER A 98 3.82 -7.78 9.68
N ASP A 99 5.13 -8.02 9.63
CA ASP A 99 6.14 -6.98 9.44
C ASP A 99 5.93 -6.23 8.12
N TYR A 100 5.40 -6.87 7.07
CA TYR A 100 5.04 -6.18 5.83
C TYR A 100 3.96 -5.12 6.06
N ASN A 101 2.91 -5.44 6.82
CA ASN A 101 1.86 -4.46 7.13
C ASN A 101 2.40 -3.34 8.03
N ASP A 102 3.29 -3.66 8.96
CA ASP A 102 3.96 -2.67 9.81
C ASP A 102 4.90 -1.76 9.00
N PHE A 103 5.61 -2.33 8.03
CA PHE A 103 6.47 -1.60 7.09
C PHE A 103 5.65 -0.62 6.25
N ILE A 104 4.56 -1.07 5.62
CA ILE A 104 3.70 -0.19 4.82
C ILE A 104 3.12 0.93 5.67
N LYS A 105 2.64 0.64 6.89
CA LYS A 105 2.17 1.69 7.81
C LYS A 105 3.26 2.66 8.21
N ALA A 106 4.48 2.18 8.41
CA ALA A 106 5.61 3.03 8.77
C ALA A 106 6.02 3.94 7.60
N ILE A 107 5.99 3.42 6.36
CA ILE A 107 6.13 4.19 5.12
C ILE A 107 5.05 5.27 5.01
N GLU A 108 3.78 4.92 5.20
CA GLU A 108 2.64 5.86 5.17
C GLU A 108 2.71 6.94 6.25
N ASN A 109 3.40 6.67 7.37
CA ASN A 109 3.60 7.63 8.45
C ASN A 109 4.96 8.33 8.38
N ALA A 110 5.76 8.09 7.34
CA ALA A 110 7.15 8.56 7.23
C ALA A 110 8.00 8.24 8.48
N ASP A 111 7.71 7.15 9.18
CA ASP A 111 8.42 6.75 10.40
C ASP A 111 9.68 5.97 10.04
N THR A 112 10.75 6.73 9.80
CA THR A 112 12.07 6.22 9.43
C THR A 112 12.65 5.22 10.44
N ARG A 113 12.39 5.43 11.75
CA ARG A 113 12.86 4.52 12.79
C ARG A 113 12.14 3.19 12.66
N LYS A 114 10.81 3.22 12.59
CA LYS A 114 10.02 2.00 12.50
C LYS A 114 10.27 1.24 11.21
N VAL A 115 10.43 1.95 10.08
CA VAL A 115 10.81 1.33 8.80
C VAL A 115 12.15 0.60 8.91
N SER A 116 13.15 1.21 9.54
CA SER A 116 14.48 0.60 9.74
C SER A 116 14.46 -0.61 10.67
N GLU A 117 13.58 -0.61 11.68
CA GLU A 117 13.40 -1.75 12.58
C GLU A 117 12.75 -2.95 11.88
N VAL A 118 11.80 -2.69 10.98
CA VAL A 118 10.94 -3.72 10.39
C VAL A 118 11.51 -4.27 9.09
N TYR A 119 12.19 -3.45 8.28
CA TYR A 119 12.84 -3.86 7.04
C TYR A 119 14.15 -4.61 7.32
N SER A 120 14.05 -5.84 7.82
CA SER A 120 15.21 -6.62 8.28
C SER A 120 15.98 -7.39 7.19
N GLY A 121 15.67 -7.15 5.91
CA GLY A 121 16.32 -7.84 4.79
C GLY A 121 15.43 -7.97 3.56
N ILE A 122 15.84 -8.86 2.63
CA ILE A 122 15.12 -9.10 1.38
C ILE A 122 13.73 -9.67 1.68
N LEU A 123 12.69 -9.13 1.02
CA LEU A 123 11.33 -9.66 1.13
C LEU A 123 11.26 -11.11 0.64
N LEU A 124 10.75 -12.01 1.48
CA LEU A 124 10.63 -13.45 1.23
C LEU A 124 11.95 -14.06 0.76
N ASP A 125 13.02 -13.85 1.51
CA ASP A 125 14.35 -14.33 1.15
C ASP A 125 14.38 -15.86 0.88
N GLY A 126 15.14 -16.28 -0.12
CA GLY A 126 15.20 -17.66 -0.59
C GLY A 126 14.00 -18.17 -1.41
N LEU A 127 12.97 -17.35 -1.67
CA LEU A 127 11.93 -17.67 -2.65
C LEU A 127 12.19 -17.00 -4.01
N GLU A 128 12.04 -17.75 -5.10
CA GLU A 128 12.42 -17.30 -6.45
C GLU A 128 11.25 -17.05 -7.41
N ASP A 129 10.01 -17.10 -6.92
CA ASP A 129 8.85 -16.93 -7.79
C ASP A 129 8.79 -15.52 -8.42
N ASP A 130 8.53 -15.44 -9.73
CA ASP A 130 8.56 -14.19 -10.50
C ASP A 130 7.68 -13.08 -9.91
N TRP A 131 6.53 -13.45 -9.34
CA TRP A 131 5.60 -12.50 -8.75
C TRP A 131 6.20 -11.76 -7.54
N ILE A 132 7.18 -12.36 -6.84
CA ILE A 132 7.84 -11.77 -5.67
C ILE A 132 8.72 -10.59 -6.08
N ARG A 133 9.34 -10.65 -7.28
CA ARG A 133 10.30 -9.64 -7.74
C ARG A 133 9.73 -8.23 -7.73
N LYS A 134 8.48 -8.06 -8.16
CA LYS A 134 7.81 -6.75 -8.15
C LYS A 134 7.63 -6.21 -6.74
N HIS A 135 7.30 -7.08 -5.77
CA HIS A 135 7.16 -6.67 -4.37
C HIS A 135 8.51 -6.34 -3.74
N ARG A 136 9.59 -7.08 -4.04
CA ARG A 136 10.95 -6.76 -3.59
C ARG A 136 11.38 -5.37 -4.07
N ILE A 137 11.25 -5.11 -5.37
CA ILE A 137 11.60 -3.82 -5.96
C ILE A 137 10.77 -2.70 -5.32
N LYS A 138 9.46 -2.91 -5.13
CA LYS A 138 8.58 -1.95 -4.45
C LYS A 138 9.09 -1.62 -3.04
N CYS A 139 9.33 -2.62 -2.20
CA CYS A 139 9.73 -2.38 -0.81
C CYS A 139 11.11 -1.72 -0.73
N GLN A 140 12.06 -2.16 -1.57
CA GLN A 140 13.39 -1.58 -1.62
C GLN A 140 13.34 -0.09 -1.98
N LYS A 141 12.61 0.28 -3.04
CA LYS A 141 12.48 1.69 -3.45
C LYS A 141 11.85 2.55 -2.36
N LEU A 142 10.77 2.08 -1.74
CA LEU A 142 10.12 2.80 -0.63
C LEU A 142 11.06 3.03 0.54
N TYR A 143 11.85 2.01 0.89
CA TYR A 143 12.85 2.10 1.93
C TYR A 143 13.93 3.14 1.61
N GLU A 144 14.51 3.05 0.41
CA GLU A 144 15.57 3.97 -0.07
C GLU A 144 15.09 5.42 -0.14
N GLU A 145 13.88 5.64 -0.66
CA GLU A 145 13.26 6.97 -0.76
C GLU A 145 13.05 7.59 0.62
N LEU A 146 12.47 6.84 1.56
CA LEU A 146 12.24 7.36 2.91
C LEU A 146 13.57 7.69 3.61
N LEU A 147 14.60 6.85 3.45
CA LEU A 147 15.92 7.12 4.01
C LEU A 147 16.55 8.40 3.44
N LYS A 148 16.52 8.56 2.11
CA LYS A 148 17.04 9.77 1.43
C LYS A 148 16.39 11.04 1.98
N MET A 149 15.09 11.00 2.21
CA MET A 149 14.33 12.15 2.68
C MET A 149 14.58 12.45 4.16
N SER A 150 14.87 11.42 4.96
CA SER A 150 15.28 11.59 6.36
C SER A 150 16.66 12.24 6.53
N SER A 151 17.56 12.03 5.56
CA SER A 151 18.86 12.71 5.54
C SER A 151 18.74 14.18 5.13
N GLU A 152 17.83 14.52 4.22
CA GLU A 152 17.62 15.90 3.72
C GLU A 152 16.86 16.80 4.73
N SER A 153 16.05 16.21 5.61
CA SER A 153 15.20 16.94 6.59
C SER A 153 15.89 17.27 7.92
N ARG A 154 17.06 16.69 8.21
CA ARG A 154 17.82 16.97 9.44
C ARG A 154 18.53 18.34 9.44
N THR A 155 18.46 19.07 8.33
CA THR A 155 19.15 20.34 8.13
C THR A 155 18.32 21.59 8.45
N GLU A 156 17.02 21.49 8.74
CA GLU A 156 16.15 22.66 8.97
C GLU A 156 15.16 22.51 10.16
N GLY A 157 14.96 23.61 10.90
CA GLY A 157 14.22 23.68 12.17
C GLY A 157 12.68 23.53 12.11
N TYR A 158 12.12 22.88 11.08
CA TYR A 158 10.67 22.75 10.86
C TYR A 158 10.22 21.28 10.79
N LYS A 159 10.30 20.59 11.92
CA LYS A 159 10.09 19.13 11.99
C LYS A 159 8.72 18.65 11.46
N GLY A 160 7.63 19.34 11.78
CA GLY A 160 6.27 18.90 11.41
C GLY A 160 5.90 19.10 9.92
N VAL A 161 6.32 20.22 9.32
CA VAL A 161 6.09 20.48 7.89
C VAL A 161 7.00 19.60 7.03
N SER A 162 8.25 19.42 7.45
CA SER A 162 9.21 18.54 6.78
C SER A 162 8.73 17.07 6.79
N GLU A 163 8.18 16.57 7.90
CA GLU A 163 7.60 15.23 7.99
C GLU A 163 6.37 15.05 7.06
N LEU A 164 5.51 16.06 6.94
CA LEU A 164 4.36 16.01 6.02
C LEU A 164 4.78 16.03 4.55
N ILE A 165 5.74 16.89 4.18
CA ILE A 165 6.33 16.90 2.83
C ILE A 165 6.97 15.53 2.56
N ALA A 166 7.66 14.99 3.56
CA ALA A 166 8.32 13.70 3.42
C ALA A 166 7.30 12.57 3.19
N LYS A 167 6.24 12.53 3.98
CA LYS A 167 5.13 11.61 3.77
C LYS A 167 4.54 11.73 2.37
N ALA A 168 4.28 12.95 1.91
CA ALA A 168 3.68 13.18 0.60
C ALA A 168 4.57 12.70 -0.56
N LYS A 169 5.88 13.00 -0.58
CA LYS A 169 6.73 12.52 -1.69
C LYS A 169 6.81 11.00 -1.71
N VAL A 170 6.93 10.35 -0.54
CA VAL A 170 6.96 8.86 -0.46
C VAL A 170 5.68 8.26 -1.04
N LEU A 171 4.50 8.79 -0.71
CA LEU A 171 3.23 8.28 -1.24
C LEU A 171 3.10 8.49 -2.76
N ILE A 172 3.59 9.62 -3.27
CA ILE A 172 3.53 9.95 -4.70
C ILE A 172 4.54 9.13 -5.52
N GLU A 173 5.77 8.96 -5.03
CA GLU A 173 6.75 8.07 -5.66
C GLU A 173 6.29 6.62 -5.63
N HIS A 174 5.71 6.17 -4.51
CA HIS A 174 5.10 4.85 -4.38
C HIS A 174 4.05 4.60 -5.47
N GLN A 175 3.15 5.57 -5.67
CA GLN A 175 2.12 5.53 -6.71
C GLN A 175 2.73 5.51 -8.12
N LYS A 176 3.74 6.35 -8.39
CA LYS A 176 4.45 6.42 -9.68
C LYS A 176 5.10 5.08 -10.04
N ILE A 177 5.70 4.40 -9.07
CA ILE A 177 6.36 3.10 -9.26
C ILE A 177 5.34 1.98 -9.51
N THR A 178 4.24 1.98 -8.76
CA THR A 178 3.27 0.87 -8.78
C THR A 178 2.24 0.97 -9.90
N ARG A 179 2.06 2.16 -10.49
CA ARG A 179 0.92 2.51 -11.36
C ARG A 179 -0.43 2.32 -10.68
N GLU A 180 -0.45 2.13 -9.37
CA GLU A 180 -1.67 2.03 -8.57
C GLU A 180 -2.03 3.43 -8.08
N LYS A 181 -3.11 3.99 -8.62
CA LYS A 181 -3.58 5.35 -8.28
C LYS A 181 -4.37 5.34 -6.98
N TYR A 182 -3.67 5.24 -5.85
CA TYR A 182 -4.27 5.31 -4.51
C TYR A 182 -4.58 6.76 -4.10
N PHE A 183 -3.80 7.70 -4.61
CA PHE A 183 -3.89 9.10 -4.32
C PHE A 183 -4.22 9.91 -5.57
N ILE A 184 -5.03 10.95 -5.39
CA ILE A 184 -5.42 11.88 -6.43
C ILE A 184 -4.93 13.26 -6.01
N PRO A 185 -3.80 13.71 -6.55
CA PRO A 185 -3.32 15.05 -6.26
C PRO A 185 -4.16 16.07 -7.01
N VAL A 186 -4.66 17.05 -6.29
CA VAL A 186 -5.44 18.15 -6.82
C VAL A 186 -4.88 19.47 -6.32
N GLU A 187 -5.03 20.49 -7.15
CA GLU A 187 -4.70 21.86 -6.85
C GLU A 187 -5.97 22.70 -6.92
N LEU A 188 -6.14 23.54 -5.90
CA LEU A 188 -7.25 24.49 -5.81
C LEU A 188 -6.71 25.92 -5.65
N PRO A 189 -7.27 26.92 -6.34
CA PRO A 189 -7.01 28.31 -6.02
C PRO A 189 -7.52 28.64 -4.62
N LYS A 190 -6.82 29.50 -3.88
CA LYS A 190 -7.34 30.00 -2.59
C LYS A 190 -8.50 30.96 -2.83
N MET A 191 -9.72 30.45 -2.70
CA MET A 191 -10.95 31.24 -2.75
C MET A 191 -11.51 31.46 -1.34
N GLU A 192 -12.35 32.49 -1.14
CA GLU A 192 -12.97 32.75 0.17
C GLU A 192 -13.82 31.58 0.70
N CYS A 193 -14.30 30.68 -0.16
CA CYS A 193 -15.01 29.46 0.21
C CYS A 193 -14.12 28.37 0.84
N CYS A 194 -12.79 28.49 0.73
CA CYS A 194 -11.82 27.53 1.27
C CYS A 194 -11.47 27.76 2.76
N LYS A 195 -12.18 28.66 3.46
CA LYS A 195 -11.87 29.03 4.86
C LYS A 195 -12.00 27.86 5.86
N GLU A 196 -12.71 26.78 5.52
CA GLU A 196 -12.76 25.52 6.30
C GLU A 196 -12.76 24.28 5.39
N ILE A 197 -11.61 23.91 4.84
CA ILE A 197 -11.51 22.66 4.07
C ILE A 197 -11.56 21.46 5.02
N ARG A 198 -12.68 20.73 4.96
CA ARG A 198 -12.83 19.43 5.62
C ARG A 198 -12.33 18.31 4.73
N VAL A 199 -11.11 17.87 5.01
CA VAL A 199 -10.52 16.67 4.40
C VAL A 199 -10.72 15.42 5.25
N ARG A 200 -10.60 14.25 4.61
CA ARG A 200 -10.60 12.96 5.31
C ARG A 200 -9.27 12.77 6.04
N LYS A 201 -9.26 11.86 7.02
CA LYS A 201 -8.05 11.53 7.81
C LYS A 201 -6.84 11.13 6.96
N GLY A 202 -7.05 10.50 5.79
CA GLY A 202 -5.98 10.06 4.90
C GLY A 202 -5.57 11.06 3.83
N ASP A 203 -6.31 12.17 3.66
CA ASP A 203 -5.96 13.22 2.73
C ASP A 203 -4.85 14.10 3.33
N ILE A 204 -3.95 14.63 2.50
CA ILE A 204 -2.87 15.53 2.92
C ILE A 204 -3.09 16.90 2.28
N ILE A 205 -2.97 17.98 3.05
CA ILE A 205 -3.08 19.36 2.55
C ILE A 205 -1.75 20.08 2.73
N PHE A 206 -1.33 20.77 1.68
CA PHE A 206 -0.27 21.78 1.70
C PHE A 206 -0.87 23.13 1.38
N ASP A 207 -0.70 24.05 2.33
CA ASP A 207 -1.07 25.45 2.14
C ASP A 207 0.08 26.18 1.43
N LEU A 208 -0.12 26.50 0.15
CA LEU A 208 0.83 27.27 -0.66
C LEU A 208 0.37 28.74 -0.70
N SER A 209 1.26 29.67 -1.01
CA SER A 209 1.00 31.13 -0.98
C SER A 209 -0.36 31.53 -1.58
N ASP A 210 -0.64 31.06 -2.78
CA ASP A 210 -1.73 31.46 -3.69
C ASP A 210 -2.74 30.33 -3.95
N LYS A 211 -2.43 29.11 -3.51
CA LYS A 211 -3.17 27.89 -3.86
C LYS A 211 -3.03 26.83 -2.78
N LEU A 212 -3.83 25.77 -2.89
CA LEU A 212 -3.78 24.62 -2.00
C LEU A 212 -3.48 23.39 -2.82
N LEU A 213 -2.45 22.64 -2.42
CA LEU A 213 -2.18 21.31 -2.93
C LEU A 213 -2.81 20.30 -1.97
N ILE A 214 -3.65 19.41 -2.49
CA ILE A 214 -4.36 18.41 -1.70
C ILE A 214 -4.12 17.04 -2.34
N ILE A 215 -3.60 16.09 -1.57
CA ILE A 215 -3.40 14.71 -1.99
C ILE A 215 -4.56 13.90 -1.41
N LEU A 216 -5.56 13.60 -2.24
CA LEU A 216 -6.77 12.90 -1.83
C LEU A 216 -6.56 11.39 -1.80
N GLU A 217 -6.97 10.71 -0.74
CA GLU A 217 -6.98 9.25 -0.67
C GLU A 217 -8.24 8.69 -1.36
N ARG A 218 -8.06 7.89 -2.40
CA ARG A 218 -9.15 7.28 -3.19
C ARG A 218 -9.88 6.16 -2.44
N GLY A 219 -9.13 5.37 -1.67
CA GLY A 219 -9.63 4.12 -1.08
C GLY A 219 -10.19 3.17 -2.16
N VAL A 220 -11.43 2.69 -1.96
CA VAL A 220 -12.11 1.76 -2.89
C VAL A 220 -12.92 2.45 -4.00
N LYS A 221 -13.07 3.78 -3.97
CA LYS A 221 -13.92 4.50 -4.93
C LYS A 221 -13.24 4.65 -6.28
N SER A 222 -13.99 4.93 -7.34
CA SER A 222 -13.39 5.32 -8.61
C SER A 222 -12.66 6.66 -8.49
N PHE A 223 -11.83 6.98 -9.49
CA PHE A 223 -11.18 8.29 -9.60
C PHE A 223 -12.24 9.40 -9.62
N ASP A 224 -13.20 9.31 -10.53
CA ASP A 224 -14.26 10.31 -10.73
C ASP A 224 -15.14 10.48 -9.50
N ASP A 225 -15.53 9.38 -8.84
CA ASP A 225 -16.35 9.45 -7.63
C ASP A 225 -15.63 10.13 -6.46
N THR A 226 -14.31 9.98 -6.40
CA THR A 226 -13.50 10.60 -5.36
C THR A 226 -13.43 12.10 -5.56
N VAL A 227 -13.14 12.55 -6.78
CA VAL A 227 -13.05 13.98 -7.13
C VAL A 227 -14.43 14.64 -7.03
N ARG A 228 -15.49 14.06 -7.62
CA ARG A 228 -16.86 14.57 -7.50
C ARG A 228 -17.34 14.65 -6.06
N GLY A 229 -17.05 13.61 -5.28
CA GLY A 229 -17.39 13.57 -3.87
C GLY A 229 -16.65 14.65 -3.08
N PHE A 230 -15.41 14.96 -3.44
CA PHE A 230 -14.62 16.04 -2.84
C PHE A 230 -15.16 17.43 -3.22
N ALA A 231 -15.36 17.70 -4.50
CA ALA A 231 -15.94 18.95 -5.01
C ALA A 231 -17.28 19.29 -4.33
N LYS A 232 -18.19 18.29 -4.26
CA LYS A 232 -19.50 18.43 -3.61
C LYS A 232 -19.41 18.80 -2.13
N ARG A 233 -18.38 18.32 -1.40
CA ARG A 233 -18.20 18.64 0.03
C ARG A 233 -17.75 20.09 0.23
N LEU A 234 -16.97 20.62 -0.71
CA LEU A 234 -16.49 22.00 -0.68
C LEU A 234 -17.46 22.98 -1.34
N GLY A 235 -18.47 22.48 -2.06
CA GLY A 235 -19.44 23.33 -2.77
C GLY A 235 -18.83 24.05 -3.98
N ILE A 236 -17.76 23.49 -4.57
CA ILE A 236 -17.05 24.06 -5.72
C ILE A 236 -17.38 23.28 -7.00
N ASP A 237 -17.23 23.94 -8.15
CA ASP A 237 -17.37 23.27 -9.44
C ASP A 237 -16.17 22.38 -9.74
N LEU A 238 -16.36 21.33 -10.54
CA LEU A 238 -15.27 20.44 -10.95
C LEU A 238 -14.21 21.16 -11.80
N SER A 239 -14.60 22.20 -12.54
CA SER A 239 -13.68 23.02 -13.35
C SER A 239 -12.70 23.84 -12.52
N GLU A 240 -12.98 24.05 -11.24
CA GLU A 240 -12.09 24.73 -10.30
C GLU A 240 -11.01 23.79 -9.73
N ILE A 241 -11.12 22.47 -9.99
CA ILE A 241 -10.20 21.46 -9.50
C ILE A 241 -9.20 21.12 -10.59
N ASN A 242 -7.95 21.54 -10.40
CA ASN A 242 -6.87 21.15 -11.28
C ASN A 242 -6.28 19.80 -10.81
N ILE A 243 -6.31 18.77 -11.65
CA ILE A 243 -5.73 17.46 -11.33
C ILE A 243 -4.26 17.49 -11.71
N LEU A 244 -3.38 17.15 -10.77
CA LEU A 244 -1.94 17.15 -10.99
C LEU A 244 -1.41 15.74 -11.26
N THR A 245 -0.32 15.67 -12.03
CA THR A 245 0.45 14.43 -12.18
C THR A 245 1.35 14.20 -10.97
N GLU A 246 1.85 12.98 -10.81
CA GLU A 246 2.84 12.66 -9.78
C GLU A 246 4.09 13.55 -9.89
N GLU A 247 4.52 13.86 -11.11
CA GLU A 247 5.69 14.70 -11.37
C GLU A 247 5.45 16.16 -10.96
N ASP A 248 4.26 16.71 -11.25
CA ASP A 248 3.89 18.06 -10.84
C ASP A 248 3.96 18.21 -9.33
N VAL A 249 3.44 17.22 -8.59
CA VAL A 249 3.44 17.21 -7.14
C VAL A 249 4.86 17.15 -6.59
N LEU A 250 5.72 16.27 -7.11
CA LEU A 250 7.10 16.14 -6.66
C LEU A 250 7.89 17.45 -6.89
N ASN A 251 7.65 18.14 -8.01
CA ASN A 251 8.24 19.44 -8.30
C ASN A 251 7.75 20.53 -7.34
N ILE A 252 6.44 20.58 -7.06
CA ILE A 252 5.85 21.50 -6.08
C ILE A 252 6.45 21.26 -4.69
N LEU A 253 6.47 20.02 -4.21
CA LEU A 253 6.97 19.66 -2.88
C LEU A 253 8.48 19.93 -2.74
N SER A 254 9.25 19.78 -3.82
CA SER A 254 10.68 20.12 -3.83
C SER A 254 10.92 21.63 -3.77
N SER A 255 10.06 22.42 -4.41
CA SER A 255 10.09 23.89 -4.36
C SER A 255 9.52 24.46 -3.05
N PHE A 256 8.69 23.70 -2.35
CA PHE A 256 8.12 24.09 -1.07
C PHE A 256 9.15 24.01 0.08
N ASN A 257 10.03 23.00 0.04
CA ASN A 257 11.21 22.93 0.94
C ASN A 257 12.11 24.17 0.79
N SER A 258 12.39 24.64 -0.42
CA SER A 258 13.33 25.75 -0.63
C SER A 258 12.81 27.14 -0.25
N LYS A 259 11.49 27.31 -0.06
CA LYS A 259 10.86 28.57 0.37
C LYS A 259 10.61 28.66 1.88
N THR A 260 10.73 27.55 2.59
CA THR A 260 10.54 27.46 4.05
C THR A 260 11.85 27.28 4.84
N ALA A 261 12.96 27.08 4.11
CA ALA A 261 14.35 27.23 4.57
C ALA A 261 14.75 28.71 4.69
#